data_AF-F4FZG7-F1
#
_entry.id   AF-F4FZG7-F1
#
_cell.length_a   1.000
_cell.length_b   1.000
_cell.length_c   1.000
_cell.angle_alpha   90.00
_cell.angle_beta   90.00
_cell.angle_gamma   90.00
#
_symmetry.space_group_name_H-M   'P 1'
#
loop_
_entity.id
_entity.type
_entity.pdbx_description
1 polymer ?
#
loop_
_entity_poly.entity_id
_entity_poly.type
_entity_poly.pdbx_seq_one_letter_code
_entity_poly.pdbx_strand_id
1 'polypeptide(L)'
;MQIFEGYMIVHNGIVWSVKGCFHPPGHAIALPRYVMGKKVKRMSDELRIVRERFPSYLRYLEEIGFEVPLVPLSESEILDPFSLKKDSLDAKLSEFISLFDNVGVTGSYLYSRTGNDFDLLSTDPRNYFILKELRKKGITDPLTSVEKSELETLDSRDFSLLKSRRVLEGMYKGVPYTFKIVECINFGRVKKIERFEGTIKITEAKKPFSLPVMYLTSLGITLTSFRIRFTEIPVGTTLMVKGSLLHREDMLDLDLDLAEEVKIVELGK
;
A
#
# COMPACT_ATOMS: atom_id res chain seq x y z
N MET A 1 -2.06 -6.13 20.62
CA MET A 1 -2.44 -6.25 19.20
C MET A 1 -1.50 -5.36 18.40
N GLN A 2 -0.90 -5.88 17.33
CA GLN A 2 -0.05 -5.08 16.44
C GLN A 2 -0.91 -4.52 15.31
N ILE A 3 -0.96 -3.19 15.20
CA ILE A 3 -1.65 -2.48 14.12
C ILE A 3 -0.64 -2.25 12.99
N PHE A 4 -1.07 -2.37 11.73
CA PHE A 4 -0.23 -2.15 10.56
C PHE A 4 -1.07 -1.82 9.32
N GLU A 5 -0.40 -1.57 8.19
CA GLU A 5 -0.98 -1.32 6.86
C GLU A 5 -2.20 -2.19 6.58
N GLY A 6 -3.33 -1.55 6.28
CA GLY A 6 -4.60 -2.23 6.00
C GLY A 6 -5.57 -2.30 7.18
N TYR A 7 -5.13 -2.02 8.42
CA TYR A 7 -6.06 -1.69 9.50
C TYR A 7 -6.75 -0.35 9.26
N MET A 8 -7.88 -0.14 9.92
CA MET A 8 -8.55 1.16 9.95
C MET A 8 -8.87 1.58 11.37
N ILE A 9 -9.03 2.88 11.56
CA ILE A 9 -9.31 3.49 12.85
C ILE A 9 -10.49 4.43 12.70
N VAL A 10 -11.49 4.33 13.59
CA VAL A 10 -12.54 5.34 13.71
C VAL A 10 -12.15 6.28 14.84
N HIS A 11 -11.94 7.55 14.48
CA HIS A 11 -11.55 8.60 15.42
C HIS A 11 -12.18 9.93 15.02
N ASN A 12 -12.82 10.61 15.98
CA ASN A 12 -13.55 11.87 15.75
C ASN A 12 -14.55 11.81 14.58
N GLY A 13 -15.28 10.69 14.44
CA GLY A 13 -16.27 10.50 13.37
C GLY A 13 -15.69 10.35 11.96
N ILE A 14 -14.37 10.14 11.84
CA ILE A 14 -13.66 9.91 10.58
C ILE A 14 -13.11 8.48 10.59
N VAL A 15 -13.15 7.82 9.43
CA VAL A 15 -12.40 6.58 9.21
C VAL A 15 -11.03 6.91 8.67
N TRP A 16 -10.00 6.45 9.35
CA TRP A 16 -8.60 6.62 9.03
C TRP A 16 -8.01 5.29 8.55
N SER A 17 -7.28 5.29 7.44
CA SER A 17 -6.52 4.13 6.96
C SER A 17 -5.15 4.15 7.61
N VAL A 18 -4.81 3.09 8.33
CA VAL A 18 -3.46 2.89 8.86
C VAL A 18 -2.47 2.73 7.71
N LYS A 19 -1.30 3.36 7.83
CA LYS A 19 -0.24 3.37 6.83
C LYS A 19 1.08 2.84 7.37
N GLY A 20 1.67 1.89 6.63
CA GLY A 20 2.96 1.31 6.96
C GLY A 20 2.93 0.39 8.17
N CYS A 21 4.11 0.04 8.68
CA CYS A 21 4.27 -0.95 9.75
C CYS A 21 4.78 -0.37 11.07
N PHE A 22 5.42 0.80 11.02
CA PHE A 22 5.96 1.46 12.20
C PHE A 22 4.93 2.43 12.78
N HIS A 23 4.69 2.33 14.09
CA HIS A 23 3.81 3.22 14.81
C HIS A 23 4.39 3.53 16.20
N PRO A 24 4.47 4.82 16.60
CA PRO A 24 4.88 5.19 17.95
C PRO A 24 3.95 4.63 19.03
N PRO A 25 4.43 4.44 20.28
CA PRO A 25 3.57 4.00 21.37
C PRO A 25 2.32 4.86 21.54
N GLY A 26 1.16 4.20 21.71
CA GLY A 26 -0.13 4.86 21.91
C GLY A 26 -0.73 5.51 20.67
N HIS A 27 -0.07 5.46 19.51
CA HIS A 27 -0.52 6.11 18.28
C HIS A 27 -0.48 5.15 17.10
N ALA A 28 -1.21 5.49 16.05
CA ALA A 28 -1.03 4.91 14.72
C ALA A 28 -0.78 6.02 13.70
N ILE A 29 0.09 5.73 12.73
CA ILE A 29 0.23 6.56 11.54
C ILE A 29 -0.95 6.21 10.63
N ALA A 30 -1.86 7.17 10.43
CA ALA A 30 -3.07 6.93 9.66
C ALA A 30 -3.54 8.17 8.91
N LEU A 31 -4.06 7.98 7.69
CA LEU A 31 -4.57 9.04 6.83
C LEU A 31 -6.09 8.99 6.72
N PRO A 32 -6.79 10.15 6.65
CA PRO A 32 -8.24 10.19 6.62
C PRO A 32 -8.77 9.58 5.31
N ARG A 33 -9.53 8.49 5.41
CA ARG A 33 -10.04 7.74 4.25
C ARG A 33 -11.51 8.03 3.94
N TYR A 34 -12.31 8.24 4.98
CA TYR A 34 -13.74 8.55 4.84
C TYR A 34 -14.12 9.67 5.80
N VAL A 35 -14.45 10.84 5.23
CA VAL A 35 -14.70 12.08 5.98
C VAL A 35 -16.09 12.60 5.58
N MET A 36 -16.99 12.76 6.56
CA MET A 36 -18.33 13.34 6.34
C MET A 36 -19.10 12.70 5.16
N GLY A 37 -19.09 11.36 5.08
CA GLY A 37 -19.80 10.63 4.03
C GLY A 37 -19.05 10.54 2.68
N LYS A 38 -17.83 11.09 2.57
CA LYS A 38 -17.06 11.10 1.32
C LYS A 38 -15.74 10.35 1.47
N LYS A 39 -15.46 9.47 0.50
CA LYS A 39 -14.18 8.74 0.39
C LYS A 39 -13.11 9.67 -0.19
N VAL A 40 -11.99 9.80 0.51
CA VAL A 40 -10.80 10.53 0.05
C VAL A 40 -9.86 9.51 -0.56
N LYS A 41 -9.46 9.72 -1.83
CA LYS A 41 -8.70 8.72 -2.60
C LYS A 41 -7.21 9.01 -2.77
N ARG A 42 -6.82 10.29 -2.74
CA ARG A 42 -5.46 10.76 -3.03
C ARG A 42 -4.74 11.17 -1.77
N MET A 43 -3.49 10.75 -1.60
CA MET A 43 -2.68 11.05 -0.42
C MET A 43 -2.46 12.55 -0.24
N SER A 44 -2.34 13.30 -1.34
CA SER A 44 -2.22 14.77 -1.28
C SER A 44 -3.47 15.44 -0.70
N ASP A 45 -4.66 14.95 -1.04
CA ASP A 45 -5.93 15.42 -0.48
C ASP A 45 -6.07 15.01 1.00
N GLU A 46 -5.67 13.77 1.33
CA GLU A 46 -5.66 13.25 2.71
C GLU A 46 -4.79 14.13 3.62
N LEU A 47 -3.56 14.42 3.21
CA LEU A 47 -2.63 15.29 3.95
C LEU A 47 -3.12 16.74 4.05
N ARG A 48 -3.76 17.28 3.00
CA ARG A 48 -4.37 18.62 3.07
C ARG A 48 -5.44 18.68 4.16
N ILE A 49 -6.31 17.67 4.24
CA ILE A 49 -7.34 17.60 5.28
C ILE A 49 -6.71 17.57 6.67
N VAL A 50 -5.65 16.80 6.87
CA VAL A 50 -4.95 16.78 8.17
C VAL A 50 -4.38 18.16 8.52
N ARG A 51 -3.68 18.82 7.59
CA ARG A 51 -3.10 20.15 7.84
C ARG A 51 -4.15 21.20 8.18
N GLU A 52 -5.29 21.17 7.51
CA GLU A 52 -6.37 22.15 7.68
C GLU A 52 -7.20 21.91 8.95
N ARG A 53 -7.48 20.64 9.28
CA ARG A 53 -8.47 20.28 10.32
C ARG A 53 -7.88 19.64 11.57
N PHE A 54 -6.73 18.99 11.44
CA PHE A 54 -6.05 18.24 12.51
C PHE A 54 -4.55 18.57 12.58
N PRO A 55 -4.13 19.85 12.52
CA PRO A 55 -2.70 20.20 12.51
C PRO A 55 -1.97 19.69 13.76
N SER A 56 -2.68 19.57 14.89
CA SER A 56 -2.12 19.04 16.14
C SER A 56 -1.72 17.57 16.06
N TYR A 57 -2.14 16.81 15.05
CA TYR A 57 -1.78 15.39 14.88
C TYR A 57 -0.50 15.21 14.10
N LEU A 58 -0.03 16.24 13.42
CA LEU A 58 1.18 16.18 12.61
C LEU A 58 2.42 16.22 13.50
N ARG A 59 3.28 15.21 13.35
CA ARG A 59 4.56 15.10 14.06
C ARG A 59 5.62 14.57 13.12
N TYR A 60 6.83 15.14 13.22
CA TYR A 60 8.01 14.58 12.58
C TYR A 60 8.47 13.33 13.33
N LEU A 61 8.76 12.25 12.60
CA LEU A 61 9.32 11.02 13.15
C LEU A 61 10.63 10.67 12.45
N GLU A 62 11.68 10.38 13.21
CA GLU A 62 13.00 10.03 12.67
C GLU A 62 12.99 8.70 11.90
N GLU A 63 12.17 7.74 12.31
CA GLU A 63 12.01 6.44 11.65
C GLU A 63 11.41 6.57 10.25
N ILE A 64 10.65 7.64 10.02
CA ILE A 64 9.95 7.91 8.78
C ILE A 64 10.71 8.95 7.94
N GLY A 65 11.33 9.94 8.61
CA GLY A 65 12.08 11.03 7.98
C GLY A 65 11.23 12.24 7.59
N PHE A 66 9.92 12.22 7.84
CA PHE A 66 9.01 13.31 7.50
C PHE A 66 7.85 13.43 8.50
N GLU A 67 7.07 14.49 8.34
CA GLU A 67 5.89 14.76 9.16
C GLU A 67 4.72 13.85 8.75
N VAL A 68 4.15 13.16 9.74
CA VAL A 68 3.02 12.25 9.55
C VAL A 68 1.92 12.50 10.59
N PRO A 69 0.66 12.20 10.24
CA PRO A 69 -0.44 12.21 11.20
C PRO A 69 -0.31 11.06 12.20
N LEU A 70 -0.33 11.40 13.49
CA LEU A 70 -0.43 10.46 14.60
C LEU A 70 -1.84 10.49 15.20
N VAL A 71 -2.59 9.42 14.98
CA VAL A 71 -3.94 9.24 15.53
C VAL A 71 -3.84 8.52 16.88
N PRO A 72 -4.40 9.05 17.98
CA PRO A 72 -4.29 8.45 19.31
C PRO A 72 -5.16 7.19 19.42
N LEU A 73 -4.55 6.07 19.83
CA LEU A 73 -5.25 4.78 19.91
C LEU A 73 -6.18 4.65 21.11
N SER A 74 -5.91 5.35 22.21
CA SER A 74 -6.71 5.28 23.45
C SER A 74 -8.12 5.85 23.30
N GLU A 75 -8.32 6.75 22.34
CA GLU A 75 -9.59 7.44 22.07
C GLU A 75 -10.26 6.92 20.79
N SER A 76 -9.68 5.87 20.20
CA SER A 76 -10.03 5.37 18.88
C SER A 76 -10.66 3.98 18.95
N GLU A 77 -11.59 3.71 18.03
CA GLU A 77 -12.01 2.34 17.72
C GLU A 77 -11.09 1.77 16.64
N ILE A 78 -10.52 0.59 16.90
CA ILE A 78 -9.66 -0.10 15.93
C ILE A 78 -10.51 -1.11 15.16
N LEU A 79 -10.56 -0.95 13.84
CA LEU A 79 -11.19 -1.88 12.94
C LEU A 79 -10.15 -2.90 12.46
N ASP A 80 -10.27 -4.13 12.95
CA ASP A 80 -9.40 -5.26 12.61
C ASP A 80 -9.90 -5.98 11.34
N PRO A 81 -9.12 -6.00 10.23
CA PRO A 81 -9.48 -6.71 9.01
C PRO A 81 -9.76 -8.21 9.19
N PHE A 82 -9.16 -8.85 10.19
CA PHE A 82 -9.29 -10.28 10.46
C PHE A 82 -10.50 -10.62 11.35
N SER A 83 -11.20 -9.60 11.88
CA SER A 83 -12.36 -9.78 12.76
C SER A 83 -13.69 -9.98 12.02
N LEU A 84 -13.71 -9.73 10.69
CA LEU A 84 -14.93 -9.86 9.88
C LEU A 84 -15.31 -11.33 9.70
N LYS A 85 -16.46 -11.72 10.25
CA LYS A 85 -17.02 -13.07 10.09
C LYS A 85 -17.50 -13.30 8.66
N LYS A 86 -17.15 -14.45 8.08
CA LYS A 86 -17.52 -14.84 6.71
C LYS A 86 -19.02 -14.76 6.44
N ASP A 87 -19.85 -15.13 7.42
CA ASP A 87 -21.32 -15.14 7.27
C ASP A 87 -21.94 -13.74 7.17
N SER A 88 -21.17 -12.69 7.49
CA SER A 88 -21.60 -11.29 7.37
C SER A 88 -21.19 -10.64 6.04
N LEU A 89 -20.55 -11.38 5.15
CA LEU A 89 -20.00 -10.89 3.88
C LEU A 89 -20.87 -11.29 2.70
N ASP A 90 -20.73 -10.54 1.60
CA ASP A 90 -21.30 -10.92 0.31
C ASP A 90 -20.86 -12.34 -0.10
N ALA A 91 -21.75 -13.09 -0.75
CA ALA A 91 -21.49 -14.48 -1.12
C ALA A 91 -20.26 -14.66 -2.03
N LYS A 92 -20.03 -13.74 -3.00
CA LYS A 92 -18.85 -13.80 -3.87
C LYS A 92 -17.57 -13.50 -3.09
N LEU A 93 -17.63 -12.56 -2.14
CA LEU A 93 -16.48 -12.26 -1.29
C LEU A 93 -16.15 -13.45 -0.39
N SER A 94 -17.16 -14.04 0.26
CA SER A 94 -17.02 -15.22 1.11
C SER A 94 -16.44 -16.42 0.35
N GLU A 95 -16.91 -16.65 -0.88
CA GLU A 95 -16.34 -17.66 -1.78
C GLU A 95 -14.88 -17.34 -2.11
N PHE A 96 -14.56 -16.10 -2.48
CA PHE A 96 -13.21 -15.73 -2.86
C PHE A 96 -12.20 -15.90 -1.72
N ILE A 97 -12.53 -15.42 -0.52
CA ILE A 97 -11.66 -15.56 0.66
C ILE A 97 -11.51 -17.01 1.13
N SER A 98 -12.44 -17.90 0.76
CA SER A 98 -12.34 -19.33 1.10
C SER A 98 -11.23 -20.07 0.35
N LEU A 99 -10.70 -19.46 -0.73
CA LEU A 99 -9.58 -20.00 -1.50
C LEU A 99 -8.21 -19.79 -0.83
N PHE A 100 -8.17 -19.04 0.27
CA PHE A 100 -6.94 -18.58 0.92
C PHE A 100 -6.94 -18.90 2.42
N ASP A 101 -5.74 -18.92 2.99
CA ASP A 101 -5.54 -19.10 4.42
C ASP A 101 -5.44 -17.74 5.13
N ASN A 102 -6.14 -17.57 6.25
CA ASN A 102 -6.02 -16.41 7.16
C ASN A 102 -5.99 -15.04 6.46
N VAL A 103 -7.03 -14.76 5.68
CA VAL A 103 -7.21 -13.48 4.97
C VAL A 103 -8.17 -12.58 5.72
N GLY A 104 -7.76 -11.33 5.95
CA GLY A 104 -8.59 -10.25 6.43
C GLY A 104 -9.25 -9.48 5.29
N VAL A 105 -10.36 -8.83 5.60
CA VAL A 105 -11.09 -7.95 4.68
C VAL A 105 -10.95 -6.52 5.17
N THR A 106 -10.45 -5.63 4.32
CA THR A 106 -10.25 -4.21 4.62
C THR A 106 -11.14 -3.34 3.72
N GLY A 107 -10.77 -2.08 3.53
CA GLY A 107 -11.46 -1.18 2.61
C GLY A 107 -12.88 -0.87 3.06
N SER A 108 -13.76 -0.68 2.07
CA SER A 108 -15.16 -0.31 2.32
C SER A 108 -15.91 -1.38 3.12
N TYR A 109 -15.65 -2.67 2.88
CA TYR A 109 -16.28 -3.75 3.64
C TYR A 109 -15.98 -3.67 5.15
N LEU A 110 -14.81 -3.17 5.55
CA LEU A 110 -14.43 -3.09 6.95
C LEU A 110 -15.22 -2.04 7.73
N TYR A 111 -15.42 -0.84 7.17
CA TYR A 111 -16.13 0.25 7.87
C TYR A 111 -17.61 0.39 7.48
N SER A 112 -18.04 -0.08 6.30
CA SER A 112 -19.43 0.04 5.83
C SER A 112 -20.13 -1.29 5.54
N ARG A 113 -19.48 -2.44 5.80
CA ARG A 113 -20.01 -3.81 5.56
C ARG A 113 -20.44 -4.12 4.12
N THR A 114 -20.14 -3.20 3.21
CA THR A 114 -20.51 -3.21 1.81
C THR A 114 -19.40 -2.54 1.01
N GLY A 115 -19.22 -2.95 -0.24
CA GLY A 115 -18.19 -2.44 -1.13
C GLY A 115 -18.47 -2.84 -2.58
N ASN A 116 -17.80 -2.15 -3.51
CA ASN A 116 -17.89 -2.44 -4.94
C ASN A 116 -16.68 -3.25 -5.43
N ASP A 117 -15.70 -3.44 -4.55
CA ASP A 117 -14.40 -4.06 -4.75
C ASP A 117 -14.00 -4.86 -3.51
N PHE A 118 -13.17 -5.87 -3.71
CA PHE A 118 -12.64 -6.70 -2.63
C PHE A 118 -11.26 -6.20 -2.23
N ASP A 119 -11.19 -5.50 -1.10
CA ASP A 119 -9.93 -5.11 -0.48
C ASP A 119 -9.55 -6.17 0.56
N LEU A 120 -8.49 -6.93 0.28
CA LEU A 120 -8.04 -8.07 1.10
C LEU A 120 -6.66 -7.81 1.70
N LEU A 121 -6.41 -8.42 2.86
CA LEU A 121 -5.17 -8.32 3.62
C LEU A 121 -4.71 -9.70 4.07
N SER A 122 -3.42 -9.99 3.94
CA SER A 122 -2.77 -11.21 4.39
C SER A 122 -1.42 -10.89 5.01
N THR A 123 -1.01 -11.67 6.00
CA THR A 123 0.39 -11.71 6.49
C THR A 123 1.12 -12.96 6.02
N ASP A 124 0.43 -13.84 5.27
CA ASP A 124 0.99 -15.07 4.73
C ASP A 124 1.42 -14.89 3.27
N PRO A 125 2.72 -15.00 2.94
CA PRO A 125 3.21 -14.89 1.56
C PRO A 125 2.74 -16.05 0.67
N ARG A 126 2.30 -17.18 1.22
CA ARG A 126 1.77 -18.32 0.44
C ARG A 126 0.54 -17.93 -0.39
N ASN A 127 -0.26 -16.99 0.12
CA ASN A 127 -1.44 -16.47 -0.58
C ASN A 127 -1.09 -15.80 -1.92
N TYR A 128 0.14 -15.28 -2.10
CA TYR A 128 0.61 -14.80 -3.39
C TYR A 128 0.63 -15.91 -4.45
N PHE A 129 1.19 -17.07 -4.10
CA PHE A 129 1.30 -18.20 -5.03
C PHE A 129 -0.06 -18.81 -5.35
N ILE A 130 -0.99 -18.80 -4.39
CA ILE A 130 -2.39 -19.17 -4.64
C ILE A 130 -2.97 -18.23 -5.70
N LEU A 131 -2.85 -16.90 -5.54
CA LEU A 131 -3.33 -15.94 -6.54
C LEU A 131 -2.72 -16.17 -7.93
N LYS A 132 -1.42 -16.48 -8.00
CA LYS A 132 -0.76 -16.80 -9.29
C LYS A 132 -1.37 -18.03 -9.95
N GLU A 133 -1.63 -19.08 -9.16
CA GLU A 133 -2.28 -20.29 -9.68
C GLU A 133 -3.74 -20.02 -10.09
N LEU A 134 -4.48 -19.21 -9.34
CA LEU A 134 -5.82 -18.78 -9.74
C LEU A 134 -5.81 -17.99 -11.06
N ARG A 135 -4.84 -17.07 -11.25
CA ARG A 135 -4.66 -16.33 -12.51
C ARG A 135 -4.31 -17.26 -13.67
N LYS A 136 -3.39 -18.21 -13.46
CA LYS A 136 -2.98 -19.20 -14.47
C LYS A 136 -4.13 -20.11 -14.90
N LYS A 137 -5.04 -20.44 -13.97
CA LYS A 137 -6.24 -21.26 -14.23
C LYS A 137 -7.41 -20.47 -14.82
N GLY A 138 -7.27 -19.16 -15.03
CA GLY A 138 -8.36 -18.30 -15.52
C GLY A 138 -9.50 -18.09 -14.53
N ILE A 139 -9.25 -18.30 -13.22
CA ILE A 139 -10.23 -18.04 -12.15
C ILE A 139 -10.28 -16.55 -11.80
N THR A 140 -9.16 -15.84 -11.97
CA THR A 140 -9.09 -14.38 -11.88
C THR A 140 -8.55 -13.80 -13.18
N ASP A 141 -8.98 -12.57 -13.50
CA ASP A 141 -8.53 -11.84 -14.69
C ASP A 141 -7.69 -10.61 -14.31
N PRO A 142 -6.82 -10.12 -15.20
CA PRO A 142 -6.13 -8.85 -15.01
C PRO A 142 -7.07 -7.66 -14.83
N LEU A 143 -6.66 -6.72 -13.96
CA LEU A 143 -7.34 -5.44 -13.84
C LEU A 143 -6.71 -4.43 -14.80
N THR A 144 -7.44 -4.07 -15.86
CA THR A 144 -6.95 -3.16 -16.91
C THR A 144 -7.56 -1.77 -16.85
N SER A 145 -8.63 -1.59 -16.08
CA SER A 145 -9.23 -0.28 -15.86
C SER A 145 -8.33 0.59 -15.00
N VAL A 146 -8.20 1.86 -15.38
CA VAL A 146 -7.48 2.88 -14.62
C VAL A 146 -8.43 4.02 -14.32
N GLU A 147 -8.63 4.31 -13.04
CA GLU A 147 -9.31 5.52 -12.63
C GLU A 147 -8.31 6.68 -12.56
N LYS A 148 -8.67 7.85 -13.11
CA LYS A 148 -7.85 9.08 -12.97
C LYS A 148 -7.55 9.45 -11.52
N SER A 149 -8.36 8.98 -10.58
CA SER A 149 -8.15 9.21 -9.15
C SER A 149 -6.99 8.42 -8.56
N GLU A 150 -6.55 7.33 -9.21
CA GLU A 150 -5.43 6.49 -8.79
C GLU A 150 -4.06 7.03 -9.24
N LEU A 151 -4.05 7.89 -10.26
CA LEU A 151 -2.83 8.49 -10.82
C LEU A 151 -2.25 9.53 -9.85
N GLU A 152 -1.00 9.33 -9.45
CA GLU A 152 -0.21 10.27 -8.63
C GLU A 152 1.24 10.30 -9.14
N THR A 153 2.06 9.31 -8.76
CA THR A 153 3.51 9.28 -9.01
C THR A 153 3.90 8.72 -10.39
N LEU A 154 3.17 7.70 -10.85
CA LEU A 154 3.36 7.10 -12.17
C LEU A 154 2.42 7.78 -13.18
N ASP A 155 2.89 7.94 -14.40
CA ASP A 155 2.01 8.35 -15.49
C ASP A 155 0.95 7.28 -15.81
N SER A 156 -0.08 7.66 -16.56
CA SER A 156 -1.20 6.76 -16.85
C SER A 156 -0.78 5.52 -17.63
N ARG A 157 0.25 5.61 -18.48
CA ARG A 157 0.70 4.51 -19.33
C ARG A 157 1.44 3.48 -18.49
N ASP A 158 2.40 3.93 -17.70
CA ASP A 158 3.21 3.08 -16.82
C ASP A 158 2.36 2.44 -15.74
N PHE A 159 1.43 3.20 -15.16
CA PHE A 159 0.49 2.68 -14.18
C PHE A 159 -0.38 1.57 -14.78
N SER A 160 -0.96 1.77 -15.97
CA SER A 160 -1.77 0.76 -16.66
C SER A 160 -0.96 -0.49 -17.00
N LEU A 161 0.27 -0.29 -17.47
CA LEU A 161 1.19 -1.37 -17.85
C LEU A 161 1.49 -2.28 -16.66
N LEU A 162 1.86 -1.71 -15.50
CA LEU A 162 2.08 -2.50 -14.29
C LEU A 162 0.78 -3.11 -13.75
N LYS A 163 -0.32 -2.35 -13.70
CA LYS A 163 -1.62 -2.81 -13.17
C LYS A 163 -2.13 -4.04 -13.91
N SER A 164 -2.00 -4.05 -15.24
CA SER A 164 -2.40 -5.20 -16.08
C SER A 164 -1.56 -6.47 -15.88
N ARG A 165 -0.35 -6.35 -15.30
CA ARG A 165 0.54 -7.49 -15.03
C ARG A 165 0.39 -8.05 -13.63
N ARG A 166 -0.02 -7.20 -12.67
CA ARG A 166 -0.15 -7.60 -11.27
C ARG A 166 -1.16 -8.72 -11.10
N VAL A 167 -0.82 -9.61 -10.19
CA VAL A 167 -1.66 -10.69 -9.68
C VAL A 167 -2.29 -10.28 -8.35
N LEU A 168 -1.66 -9.35 -7.63
CA LEU A 168 -2.23 -8.77 -6.41
C LEU A 168 -3.42 -7.84 -6.68
N GLU A 169 -3.62 -7.42 -7.93
CA GLU A 169 -4.82 -6.72 -8.39
C GLU A 169 -5.46 -7.50 -9.54
N GLY A 170 -6.78 -7.55 -9.59
CA GLY A 170 -7.48 -8.32 -10.62
C GLY A 170 -8.99 -8.23 -10.55
N MET A 171 -9.64 -9.13 -11.27
CA MET A 171 -11.08 -9.36 -11.23
C MET A 171 -11.35 -10.79 -10.78
N TYR A 172 -12.36 -10.97 -9.94
CA TYR A 172 -12.92 -12.28 -9.59
C TYR A 172 -14.43 -12.25 -9.83
N LYS A 173 -14.94 -13.08 -10.74
CA LYS A 173 -16.37 -13.15 -11.12
C LYS A 173 -17.00 -11.77 -11.38
N GLY A 174 -16.26 -10.93 -12.10
CA GLY A 174 -16.67 -9.57 -12.47
C GLY A 174 -16.53 -8.51 -11.37
N VAL A 175 -15.94 -8.83 -10.22
CA VAL A 175 -15.69 -7.88 -9.12
C VAL A 175 -14.19 -7.58 -9.01
N PRO A 176 -13.76 -6.30 -9.00
CA PRO A 176 -12.36 -5.96 -8.79
C PRO A 176 -11.87 -6.38 -7.41
N TYR A 177 -10.60 -6.77 -7.30
CA TYR A 177 -9.93 -7.00 -6.04
C TYR A 177 -8.56 -6.33 -5.96
N THR A 178 -8.19 -5.98 -4.74
CA THR A 178 -6.85 -5.58 -4.31
C THR A 178 -6.44 -6.50 -3.17
N PHE A 179 -5.33 -7.21 -3.29
CA PHE A 179 -4.86 -8.17 -2.30
C PHE A 179 -3.51 -7.72 -1.75
N LYS A 180 -3.49 -7.18 -0.54
CA LYS A 180 -2.27 -6.76 0.14
C LYS A 180 -1.68 -7.90 0.94
N ILE A 181 -0.40 -8.20 0.71
CA ILE A 181 0.38 -9.08 1.58
C ILE A 181 1.33 -8.18 2.37
N VAL A 182 1.29 -8.23 3.70
CA VAL A 182 2.12 -7.40 4.56
C VAL A 182 3.11 -8.27 5.30
N GLU A 183 4.39 -7.95 5.14
CA GLU A 183 5.51 -8.57 5.84
C GLU A 183 6.39 -7.46 6.38
N CYS A 184 6.01 -6.95 7.55
CA CYS A 184 6.65 -5.79 8.16
C CYS A 184 8.15 -6.00 8.39
N ILE A 185 8.92 -4.96 8.07
CA ILE A 185 10.34 -4.88 8.35
C ILE A 185 10.64 -3.62 9.15
N ASN A 186 11.72 -3.66 9.93
CA ASN A 186 12.24 -2.48 10.60
C ASN A 186 13.27 -1.82 9.69
N PHE A 187 13.00 -0.59 9.25
CA PHE A 187 13.90 0.20 8.42
C PHE A 187 14.97 0.97 9.21
N GLY A 188 14.84 1.02 10.55
CA GLY A 188 15.67 1.90 11.37
C GLY A 188 15.40 3.39 11.11
N ARG A 189 16.24 4.24 11.66
CA ARG A 189 16.09 5.70 11.60
C ARG A 189 16.68 6.30 10.33
N VAL A 190 16.08 7.39 9.87
CA VAL A 190 16.61 8.24 8.80
C VAL A 190 17.62 9.21 9.41
N LYS A 191 18.89 9.11 9.00
CA LYS A 191 19.99 9.98 9.45
C LYS A 191 20.10 11.25 8.60
N LYS A 192 19.80 11.15 7.31
CA LYS A 192 19.90 12.25 6.34
C LYS A 192 18.93 12.03 5.19
N ILE A 193 18.46 13.12 4.60
CA ILE A 193 17.63 13.12 3.40
C ILE A 193 18.34 13.95 2.32
N GLU A 194 18.42 13.39 1.12
CA GLU A 194 18.98 14.05 -0.05
C GLU A 194 17.99 13.99 -1.22
N ARG A 195 18.04 14.98 -2.10
CA ARG A 195 17.27 14.93 -3.34
C ARG A 195 17.95 13.95 -4.30
N PHE A 196 17.15 13.09 -4.94
CA PHE A 196 17.60 12.19 -5.98
C PHE A 196 16.87 12.47 -7.29
N GLU A 197 17.62 12.57 -8.37
CA GLU A 197 17.08 12.63 -9.72
C GLU A 197 18.00 11.85 -10.65
N GLY A 198 17.49 10.76 -11.23
CA GLY A 198 18.31 9.91 -12.08
C GLY A 198 17.63 8.62 -12.51
N THR A 199 18.38 7.86 -13.32
CA THR A 199 17.93 6.57 -13.86
C THR A 199 18.60 5.42 -13.09
N ILE A 200 17.80 4.44 -12.70
CA ILE A 200 18.21 3.26 -11.95
C ILE A 200 17.67 2.01 -12.61
N LYS A 201 18.39 0.90 -12.52
CA LYS A 201 17.93 -0.40 -12.99
C LYS A 201 17.73 -1.34 -11.81
N ILE A 202 16.58 -2.01 -11.74
CA ILE A 202 16.32 -3.06 -10.75
C ILE A 202 17.19 -4.27 -11.11
N THR A 203 18.07 -4.66 -10.21
CA THR A 203 18.97 -5.81 -10.37
C THR A 203 18.50 -7.02 -9.57
N GLU A 204 17.75 -6.81 -8.50
CA GLU A 204 17.24 -7.89 -7.66
C GLU A 204 15.88 -7.53 -7.04
N ALA A 205 14.98 -8.51 -6.97
CA ALA A 205 13.70 -8.40 -6.29
C ALA A 205 13.76 -9.06 -4.91
N LYS A 206 13.90 -8.25 -3.84
CA LYS A 206 14.02 -8.73 -2.45
C LYS A 206 12.65 -9.08 -1.85
N LYS A 207 11.68 -8.18 -2.00
CA LYS A 207 10.28 -8.36 -1.56
C LYS A 207 9.34 -7.80 -2.63
N PRO A 208 9.12 -8.50 -3.76
CA PRO A 208 8.42 -7.93 -4.91
C PRO A 208 6.90 -7.85 -4.75
N PHE A 209 6.29 -8.65 -3.87
CA PHE A 209 4.83 -8.78 -3.78
C PHE A 209 4.24 -8.51 -2.39
N SER A 210 5.08 -8.31 -1.38
CA SER A 210 4.65 -7.92 -0.04
C SER A 210 4.99 -6.48 0.26
N LEU A 211 4.25 -5.87 1.19
CA LEU A 211 4.46 -4.53 1.69
C LEU A 211 5.27 -4.58 2.98
N PRO A 212 6.29 -3.73 3.12
CA PRO A 212 6.84 -2.85 2.09
C PRO A 212 7.51 -3.64 0.95
N VAL A 213 7.39 -3.10 -0.26
CA VAL A 213 8.07 -3.60 -1.44
C VAL A 213 9.54 -3.24 -1.35
N MET A 214 10.42 -4.14 -1.80
CA MET A 214 11.86 -3.89 -1.81
C MET A 214 12.55 -4.44 -3.07
N TYR A 215 13.34 -3.59 -3.72
CA TYR A 215 14.21 -3.95 -4.84
C TYR A 215 15.62 -3.41 -4.63
N LEU A 216 16.63 -4.16 -5.05
CA LEU A 216 18.01 -3.66 -5.15
C LEU A 216 18.24 -3.10 -6.56
N THR A 217 19.00 -2.01 -6.64
CA THR A 217 19.31 -1.35 -7.91
C THR A 217 20.78 -1.51 -8.32
N SER A 218 21.07 -1.15 -9.58
CA SER A 218 22.42 -1.08 -10.13
C SER A 218 23.35 -0.09 -9.42
N LEU A 219 22.80 0.85 -8.64
CA LEU A 219 23.58 1.82 -7.86
C LEU A 219 23.81 1.37 -6.40
N GLY A 220 23.39 0.15 -6.03
CA GLY A 220 23.42 -0.32 -4.64
C GLY A 220 22.39 0.35 -3.72
N ILE A 221 21.47 1.14 -4.29
CA ILE A 221 20.34 1.76 -3.58
C ILE A 221 19.19 0.76 -3.48
N THR A 222 18.52 0.72 -2.33
CA THR A 222 17.28 -0.05 -2.13
C THR A 222 16.09 0.82 -2.51
N LEU A 223 15.27 0.38 -3.47
CA LEU A 223 13.97 0.99 -3.72
C LEU A 223 12.94 0.42 -2.77
N THR A 224 12.13 1.29 -2.17
CA THR A 224 11.05 0.88 -1.27
C THR A 224 9.72 1.54 -1.61
N SER A 225 8.63 0.92 -1.17
CA SER A 225 7.30 1.51 -1.22
C SER A 225 6.32 0.71 -0.37
N PHE A 226 5.33 1.37 0.24
CA PHE A 226 4.17 0.72 0.87
C PHE A 226 2.93 0.70 -0.04
N ARG A 227 3.08 1.00 -1.32
CA ARG A 227 1.99 1.04 -2.30
C ARG A 227 2.04 -0.17 -3.23
N ILE A 228 0.91 -0.85 -3.35
CA ILE A 228 0.72 -1.99 -4.26
C ILE A 228 1.04 -1.66 -5.73
N ARG A 229 0.98 -0.37 -6.11
CA ARG A 229 1.29 0.07 -7.48
C ARG A 229 2.75 -0.18 -7.90
N PHE A 230 3.63 -0.40 -6.94
CA PHE A 230 5.04 -0.70 -7.18
C PHE A 230 5.40 -2.16 -6.90
N THR A 231 4.42 -3.03 -6.61
CA THR A 231 4.67 -4.47 -6.53
C THR A 231 4.83 -5.08 -7.92
N GLU A 232 5.45 -6.25 -7.95
CA GLU A 232 5.62 -7.13 -9.11
C GLU A 232 6.30 -6.46 -10.30
N ILE A 233 7.12 -5.42 -10.05
CA ILE A 233 8.01 -4.84 -11.07
C ILE A 233 9.08 -5.89 -11.43
N PRO A 234 9.22 -6.25 -12.72
CA PRO A 234 10.20 -7.24 -13.15
C PRO A 234 11.65 -6.79 -12.90
N VAL A 235 12.51 -7.73 -12.57
CA VAL A 235 13.96 -7.50 -12.56
C VAL A 235 14.43 -7.09 -13.96
N GLY A 236 15.38 -6.18 -14.03
CA GLY A 236 15.85 -5.56 -15.26
C GLY A 236 15.06 -4.33 -15.70
N THR A 237 13.97 -3.98 -15.00
CA THR A 237 13.25 -2.72 -15.24
C THR A 237 14.13 -1.53 -14.91
N THR A 238 14.17 -0.57 -15.83
CA THR A 238 14.86 0.71 -15.71
C THR A 238 13.84 1.80 -15.41
N LEU A 239 14.04 2.51 -14.30
CA LEU A 239 13.18 3.59 -13.82
C LEU A 239 13.94 4.91 -13.85
N MET A 240 13.29 5.98 -14.29
CA MET A 240 13.70 7.35 -14.00
C MET A 240 12.92 7.79 -12.76
N VAL A 241 13.63 8.22 -11.72
CA VAL A 241 13.03 8.62 -10.44
C VAL A 241 13.49 10.02 -10.08
N LYS A 242 12.53 10.84 -9.67
CA LYS A 242 12.75 12.15 -9.06
C LYS A 242 12.09 12.15 -7.69
N GLY A 243 12.90 12.18 -6.63
CA GLY A 243 12.40 11.96 -5.28
C GLY A 243 13.44 12.22 -4.20
N SER A 244 13.28 11.53 -3.07
CA SER A 244 14.14 11.67 -1.90
C SER A 244 14.89 10.37 -1.61
N LEU A 245 16.21 10.47 -1.46
CA LEU A 245 17.07 9.41 -0.97
C LEU A 245 17.22 9.56 0.55
N LEU A 246 16.70 8.59 1.29
CA LEU A 246 16.81 8.51 2.74
C LEU A 246 18.06 7.69 3.09
N HIS A 247 19.00 8.32 3.79
CA HIS A 247 20.16 7.65 4.35
C HIS A 247 19.75 7.05 5.69
N ARG A 248 19.48 5.75 5.70
CA ARG A 248 19.13 5.00 6.90
C ARG A 248 20.39 4.40 7.53
N GLU A 249 20.25 3.83 8.72
CA GLU A 249 21.39 3.29 9.45
C GLU A 249 22.13 2.19 8.68
N ASP A 250 21.38 1.33 7.99
CA ASP A 250 21.88 0.13 7.34
C ASP A 250 21.70 0.13 5.81
N MET A 251 21.08 1.16 5.23
CA MET A 251 20.81 1.20 3.79
C MET A 251 20.59 2.62 3.23
N LEU A 252 20.85 2.76 1.93
CA LEU A 252 20.35 3.86 1.13
C LEU A 252 18.97 3.49 0.59
N ASP A 253 17.97 4.27 0.96
CA ASP A 253 16.56 4.01 0.69
C ASP A 253 15.97 5.07 -0.23
N LEU A 254 15.64 4.70 -1.46
CA LEU A 254 14.90 5.54 -2.39
C LEU A 254 13.42 5.16 -2.32
N ASP A 255 12.69 5.87 -1.46
CA ASP A 255 11.27 5.63 -1.20
C ASP A 255 10.40 6.21 -2.32
N LEU A 256 9.74 5.32 -3.06
CA LEU A 256 8.88 5.67 -4.19
C LEU A 256 7.55 6.31 -3.74
N ASP A 257 7.18 6.20 -2.47
CA ASP A 257 5.99 6.88 -1.92
C ASP A 257 6.24 8.37 -1.72
N LEU A 258 7.51 8.77 -1.61
CA LEU A 258 7.98 10.16 -1.51
C LEU A 258 8.46 10.74 -2.84
N ALA A 259 8.41 9.96 -3.92
CA ALA A 259 8.84 10.43 -5.23
C ALA A 259 7.86 11.47 -5.79
N GLU A 260 8.41 12.55 -6.34
CA GLU A 260 7.68 13.52 -7.15
C GLU A 260 7.23 12.86 -8.47
N GLU A 261 8.09 12.01 -9.04
CA GLU A 261 7.88 11.38 -10.33
C GLU A 261 8.62 10.04 -10.41
N VAL A 262 7.94 9.04 -10.97
CA VAL A 262 8.54 7.77 -11.37
C VAL A 262 8.09 7.46 -12.80
N LYS A 263 9.03 7.13 -13.68
CA LYS A 263 8.75 6.71 -15.06
C LYS A 263 9.49 5.42 -15.39
N ILE A 264 8.82 4.52 -16.11
CA ILE A 264 9.43 3.30 -16.65
C ILE A 264 10.08 3.66 -17.98
N VAL A 265 11.42 3.64 -17.99
CA VAL A 265 12.20 3.87 -19.21
C VAL A 265 12.24 2.60 -20.06
N GLU A 266 12.47 1.47 -19.40
CA GLU A 266 12.49 0.14 -20.03
C GLU A 266 11.91 -0.87 -19.04
N LEU A 267 10.97 -1.70 -19.48
CA LEU A 267 10.38 -2.73 -18.63
C LEU A 267 11.19 -4.02 -18.73
N GLY A 268 11.52 -4.59 -17.57
CA GLY A 268 12.16 -5.91 -17.49
C GLY A 268 11.27 -7.01 -18.08
N LYS A 269 11.92 -8.08 -18.53
CA LYS A 269 11.25 -9.26 -19.08
C LYS A 269 10.90 -10.27 -17.99
#